data_AF-R7MD01-F1
#
_entry.id   AF-R7MD01-F1
#
_cell.length_a   1.000
_cell.length_b   1.000
_cell.length_c   1.000
_cell.angle_alpha   90.00
_cell.angle_beta   90.00
_cell.angle_gamma   90.00
#
_symmetry.space_group_name_H-M   'P 1'
#
loop_
_entity.id
_entity.type
_entity.pdbx_description
1 polymer ?
#
loop_
_entity_poly.entity_id
_entity_poly.type
_entity_poly.pdbx_seq_one_letter_code
_entity_poly.pdbx_strand_id
1 'polypeptide(L)'
;MSRKLIIKNRRNNEEQLELTLEEFKAKFQMELKQAINTYKAHQESKNFLPPFLKPTPNYEQDFYFDLRWNFNNYAQTQYYIAQ
;
A
#
# COMPACT_ATOMS: atom_id res chain seq x y z
N MET A 1 19.18 11.45 -0.22
CA MET A 1 19.18 10.30 0.70
C MET A 1 18.13 9.31 0.23
N SER A 2 18.54 8.17 -0.32
CA SER A 2 17.61 7.15 -0.82
C SER A 2 16.94 6.48 0.36
N ARG A 3 15.63 6.69 0.52
CA ARG A 3 14.83 6.00 1.54
C ARG A 3 14.76 4.53 1.14
N LYS A 4 15.48 3.68 1.87
CA LYS A 4 15.40 2.22 1.74
C LYS A 4 14.16 1.74 2.49
N LEU A 5 13.38 0.89 1.87
CA LEU A 5 12.26 0.20 2.48
C LEU A 5 12.76 -1.19 2.90
N ILE A 6 12.56 -1.52 4.16
CA ILE A 6 12.83 -2.86 4.66
C ILE A 6 11.54 -3.66 4.47
N ILE A 7 11.62 -4.76 3.76
CA ILE A 7 10.47 -5.63 3.51
C ILE A 7 10.76 -6.98 4.13
N LYS A 8 9.82 -7.45 4.94
CA LYS A 8 9.95 -8.72 5.65
C LYS A 8 8.85 -9.67 5.24
N ASN A 9 9.18 -10.95 5.16
CA ASN A 9 8.17 -11.99 4.99
C ASN A 9 7.51 -12.32 6.34
N ARG A 10 6.18 -12.21 6.42
CA ARG A 10 5.34 -12.56 7.58
C ARG A 10 5.49 -14.01 8.00
N ARG A 11 5.82 -14.91 7.07
CA ARG A 11 5.87 -16.35 7.31
C ARG A 11 7.25 -16.81 7.79
N ASN A 12 8.31 -16.25 7.21
CA ASN A 12 9.67 -16.70 7.49
C ASN A 12 10.47 -15.77 8.41
N ASN A 13 10.05 -14.51 8.63
CA ASN A 13 10.65 -13.48 9.51
C ASN A 13 12.17 -13.20 9.39
N GLU A 14 12.95 -14.10 8.79
CA GLU A 14 14.37 -14.03 8.46
C GLU A 14 14.61 -13.46 7.06
N GLU A 15 13.64 -13.62 6.15
CA GLU A 15 13.68 -12.99 4.83
C GLU A 15 13.41 -11.48 4.98
N GLN A 16 14.50 -10.73 5.07
CA GLN A 16 14.52 -9.28 5.02
C GLN A 16 15.11 -8.82 3.68
N LEU A 17 14.31 -8.12 2.90
CA LEU A 17 14.69 -7.50 1.64
C LEU A 17 14.83 -6.00 1.88
N GLU A 18 16.04 -5.47 1.77
CA GLU A 18 16.28 -4.04 1.72
C GLU A 18 16.18 -3.58 0.27
N LEU A 19 15.06 -2.93 -0.08
CA LEU A 19 14.81 -2.47 -1.43
C LEU A 19 14.74 -0.95 -1.45
N THR A 20 15.22 -0.34 -2.52
CA THR A 20 14.90 1.06 -2.79
C THR A 20 13.41 1.20 -3.13
N LEU A 21 12.88 2.43 -3.04
CA LEU A 21 11.47 2.70 -3.36
C LEU A 21 11.13 2.34 -4.83
N GLU A 22 12.09 2.52 -5.75
CA GLU A 22 11.93 2.14 -7.16
C GLU A 22 11.91 0.62 -7.35
N GLU A 23 12.85 -0.10 -6.72
CA GLU A 23 12.87 -1.56 -6.76
C GLU A 23 11.64 -2.17 -6.09
N PHE A 24 11.19 -1.58 -4.98
CA PHE A 24 9.93 -1.96 -4.33
C PHE A 24 8.75 -1.78 -5.28
N LYS A 25 8.63 -0.60 -5.91
CA LYS A 25 7.55 -0.32 -6.87
C LYS A 25 7.58 -1.28 -8.06
N ALA A 26 8.75 -1.64 -8.55
CA ALA A 26 8.90 -2.59 -9.66
C ALA A 26 8.54 -4.03 -9.25
N LYS A 27 9.07 -4.48 -8.11
CA LYS A 27 8.88 -5.85 -7.63
C LYS A 27 7.46 -6.11 -7.11
N PHE A 28 6.89 -5.11 -6.43
CA PHE A 28 5.56 -5.19 -5.82
C PHE A 28 4.51 -4.40 -6.60
N GLN A 29 4.73 -4.14 -7.90
CA GLN A 29 3.81 -3.34 -8.70
C GLN A 29 2.39 -3.93 -8.72
N MET A 30 2.31 -5.26 -8.84
CA MET A 30 1.06 -5.99 -8.91
C MET A 30 0.34 -5.96 -7.55
N GLU A 31 1.07 -6.21 -6.46
CA GLU A 31 0.52 -6.16 -5.11
C GLU A 31 0.12 -4.75 -4.70
N LEU A 32 0.89 -3.73 -5.08
CA LEU A 32 0.55 -2.32 -4.86
C LEU A 32 -0.74 -1.96 -5.57
N LYS A 33 -0.88 -2.34 -6.84
CA LYS A 33 -2.10 -2.08 -7.61
C LYS A 33 -3.31 -2.76 -6.99
N GLN A 34 -3.15 -4.02 -6.55
CA GLN A 34 -4.21 -4.73 -5.84
C GLN A 34 -4.57 -4.04 -4.52
N ALA A 35 -3.56 -3.65 -3.72
CA ALA A 35 -3.75 -2.97 -2.45
C ALA A 35 -4.45 -1.61 -2.59
N ILE A 36 -4.08 -0.83 -3.61
CA ILE A 36 -4.74 0.43 -3.96
C ILE A 36 -6.20 0.18 -4.34
N ASN A 37 -6.48 -0.84 -5.15
CA ASN A 37 -7.85 -1.19 -5.51
C ASN A 37 -8.68 -1.62 -4.28
N THR A 38 -8.10 -2.41 -3.38
CA THR A 38 -8.76 -2.81 -2.13
C THR A 38 -8.97 -1.60 -1.21
N TYR A 39 -7.99 -0.71 -1.11
CA TYR A 39 -8.10 0.55 -0.36
C TYR A 39 -9.22 1.42 -0.93
N LYS A 40 -9.27 1.61 -2.26
CA LYS A 40 -10.32 2.35 -2.95
C LYS A 40 -11.69 1.76 -2.65
N ALA A 41 -11.87 0.45 -2.83
CA ALA A 41 -13.13 -0.22 -2.55
C ALA A 41 -13.56 -0.07 -1.07
N HIS A 42 -12.61 -0.10 -0.14
CA HIS A 42 -12.86 0.09 1.30
C HIS A 42 -13.22 1.55 1.65
N GLN A 43 -12.60 2.52 0.99
CA GLN A 43 -12.97 3.93 1.17
C GLN A 43 -14.33 4.23 0.52
N GLU A 44 -14.63 3.63 -0.63
CA GLU A 44 -15.93 3.72 -1.29
C GLU A 44 -17.04 3.08 -0.44
N SER A 45 -16.78 1.94 0.22
CA SER A 45 -17.77 1.27 1.09
C SER A 45 -18.06 2.05 2.38
N LYS A 46 -17.09 2.82 2.90
CA LYS A 46 -17.30 3.74 4.04
C LYS A 46 -18.03 5.03 3.64
N ASN A 47 -18.05 5.35 2.35
CA ASN A 47 -18.59 6.61 1.84
C ASN A 47 -20.10 6.51 1.55
N PHE A 48 -20.89 6.63 2.61
CA PHE A 48 -22.37 6.73 2.54
C PHE A 48 -22.89 8.06 1.96
N LEU A 49 -22.00 9.03 1.70
CA LEU A 49 -22.41 10.35 1.19
C LEU A 49 -22.80 10.31 -0.29
N PRO A 50 -23.68 11.21 -0.76
CA PRO A 50 -24.04 11.31 -2.18
C PRO A 50 -22.89 11.82 -3.06
N PRO A 51 -22.76 11.39 -4.34
CA PRO A 51 -21.62 11.70 -5.22
C PRO A 51 -21.34 13.20 -5.44
N PHE A 52 -22.37 14.03 -5.37
CA PHE A 52 -22.34 15.47 -5.64
C PHE A 52 -21.87 16.34 -4.46
N LEU A 53 -21.73 15.76 -3.26
CA LEU A 53 -21.13 16.42 -2.09
C LEU A 53 -19.65 16.07 -1.91
N LYS A 54 -19.08 15.28 -2.82
CA LYS A 54 -17.75 14.70 -2.63
C LYS A 54 -16.69 15.55 -3.33
N PRO A 55 -15.64 16.02 -2.61
CA PRO A 55 -14.41 16.38 -3.28
C PRO A 55 -13.86 15.13 -3.99
N THR A 56 -13.27 15.27 -5.18
CA THR A 56 -12.61 14.17 -5.90
C THR A 56 -11.56 13.53 -5.00
N PRO A 57 -11.82 12.32 -4.46
CA PRO A 57 -10.91 11.69 -3.51
C PRO A 57 -9.70 11.14 -4.26
N ASN A 58 -8.51 11.61 -3.89
CA ASN A 58 -7.28 11.20 -4.54
C ASN A 58 -6.72 9.94 -3.85
N TYR A 59 -7.44 8.83 -4.01
CA TYR A 59 -7.19 7.58 -3.27
C TYR A 59 -5.75 7.06 -3.39
N GLU A 60 -5.10 7.26 -4.53
CA GLU A 60 -3.69 6.87 -4.71
C GLU A 60 -2.76 7.71 -3.84
N GLN A 61 -3.00 9.03 -3.76
CA GLN A 61 -2.18 9.93 -2.95
C GLN A 61 -2.33 9.63 -1.46
N ASP A 62 -3.57 9.40 -1.01
CA ASP A 62 -3.86 8.98 0.37
C ASP A 62 -3.24 7.60 0.67
N PHE A 63 -3.25 6.70 -0.31
CA PHE A 63 -2.59 5.39 -0.18
C PHE A 63 -1.08 5.55 0.03
N TYR A 64 -0.41 6.42 -0.75
CA TYR A 64 1.02 6.66 -0.63
C TYR A 64 1.43 7.48 0.61
N PHE A 65 0.53 8.29 1.16
CA PHE A 65 0.78 9.05 2.39
C PHE A 65 1.15 8.10 3.55
N ASP A 66 0.37 7.03 3.72
CA ASP A 66 0.61 5.98 4.70
C ASP A 66 0.96 4.64 4.02
N LEU A 67 1.83 4.68 3.01
CA LEU A 67 2.22 3.52 2.19
C LEU A 67 2.50 2.26 3.03
N ARG A 68 3.23 2.41 4.13
CA ARG A 68 3.56 1.28 5.03
C ARG A 68 2.31 0.67 5.65
N TRP A 69 1.44 1.48 6.25
CA TRP A 69 0.24 0.97 6.90
C TRP A 69 -0.74 0.43 5.86
N ASN A 70 -0.95 1.17 4.77
CA ASN A 70 -1.88 0.79 3.71
C ASN A 70 -1.44 -0.49 2.99
N PHE A 71 -0.17 -0.60 2.59
CA PHE A 71 0.33 -1.84 1.98
C PHE A 71 0.21 -3.02 2.94
N ASN A 72 0.57 -2.85 4.22
CA ASN A 72 0.50 -3.95 5.19
C ASN A 72 -0.93 -4.40 5.54
N ASN A 73 -1.94 -3.54 5.37
CA ASN A 73 -3.34 -3.86 5.66
C ASN A 73 -4.13 -4.30 4.43
N TYR A 74 -3.87 -3.70 3.26
CA TYR A 74 -4.66 -3.91 2.05
C TYR A 74 -3.99 -4.81 1.02
N ALA A 75 -2.67 -4.98 1.06
CA ALA A 75 -1.98 -5.86 0.14
C ALA A 75 -2.13 -7.33 0.62
N GLN A 76 -2.65 -8.19 -0.25
CA GLN A 76 -2.75 -9.63 0.01
C GLN A 76 -1.41 -10.32 -0.26
N THR A 77 -0.39 -9.95 0.52
CA THR A 77 0.97 -10.47 0.33
C THR A 77 1.51 -11.02 1.64
N GLN A 78 2.43 -11.98 1.51
CA GLN A 78 3.19 -12.46 2.66
C GLN A 78 4.29 -11.49 3.07
N TYR A 79 4.52 -10.43 2.31
CA TYR A 79 5.51 -9.40 2.59
C TYR A 79 4.87 -8.17 3.26
N TYR A 80 5.58 -7.59 4.22
CA TYR A 80 5.19 -6.37 4.90
C TYR A 80 6.36 -5.40 4.95
N ILE A 81 6.06 -4.10 4.88
CA ILE A 81 7.04 -3.03 5.04
C ILE A 81 7.36 -2.91 6.54
N ALA A 82 8.56 -3.35 6.91
CA ALA A 82 9.19 -3.13 8.19
C ALA A 82 9.88 -1.75 8.20
N GLN A 83 9.88 -1.10 9.36
CA GLN A 83 10.55 0.19 9.57
C GLN A 83 12.02 -0.02 9.91
#